data_AF-A0A7H1NQW3-F1
#
_entry.id   AF-A0A7H1NQW3-F1
#
_cell.length_a   1.000
_cell.length_b   1.000
_cell.length_c   1.000
_cell.angle_alpha   90.00
_cell.angle_beta   90.00
_cell.angle_gamma   90.00
#
_symmetry.space_group_name_H-M   'P 1'
#
loop_
_entity.id
_entity.type
_entity.pdbx_description
1 polymer ?
#
loop_
_entity_poly.entity_id
_entity_poly.type
_entity_poly.pdbx_seq_one_letter_code
_entity_poly.pdbx_strand_id
1 'polypeptide(L)'
;MFVFFKNLAKRLVQKEHWYAEFWSSIVFICYALWAKVDMPEAHREWPPDLGFTHVLPDTVWQGIMLVTGVGQLISLGVEKPFLRGFFSVLAFWLACWVTLNIYSFGYGFHPGLALSLGWAGVNVFAFSRSLGGMR
;
A
#
# COMPACT_ATOMS: atom_id res chain seq x y z
N MET A 1 -1.57 -11.80 -20.20
CA MET A 1 -0.74 -11.21 -19.11
C MET A 1 0.36 -10.28 -19.64
N PHE A 2 1.21 -10.72 -20.58
CA PHE A 2 2.32 -9.90 -21.11
C PHE A 2 1.90 -8.54 -21.73
N VAL A 3 0.78 -8.51 -22.45
CA VAL A 3 0.25 -7.28 -23.07
C VAL A 3 -0.16 -6.24 -22.01
N PHE A 4 -0.72 -6.68 -20.88
CA PHE A 4 -1.12 -5.80 -19.78
C PHE A 4 0.11 -5.08 -19.20
N PHE A 5 1.17 -5.82 -18.86
CA PHE A 5 2.39 -5.25 -18.30
C PHE A 5 3.11 -4.31 -19.27
N LYS A 6 3.14 -4.66 -20.57
CA LYS A 6 3.72 -3.78 -21.59
C LYS A 6 2.97 -2.44 -21.68
N ASN A 7 1.64 -2.49 -21.67
CA ASN A 7 0.80 -1.29 -21.71
C ASN A 7 0.91 -0.48 -20.41
N LEU A 8 0.97 -1.14 -19.26
CA LEU A 8 1.18 -0.51 -17.96
C LEU A 8 2.53 0.21 -17.93
N ALA A 9 3.62 -0.47 -18.31
CA ALA A 9 4.97 0.12 -18.34
C ALA A 9 5.04 1.37 -19.22
N LYS A 10 4.46 1.33 -20.43
CA LYS A 10 4.39 2.50 -21.30
C LYS A 10 3.65 3.67 -20.65
N ARG A 11 2.57 3.39 -19.92
CA ARG A 11 1.78 4.42 -19.22
C ARG A 11 2.50 4.98 -18.00
N LEU A 12 3.20 4.15 -17.24
CA LEU A 12 4.04 4.60 -16.11
C LEU A 12 5.10 5.60 -16.57
N VAL A 13 5.75 5.31 -17.71
CA VAL A 13 6.74 6.22 -18.32
C VAL A 13 6.10 7.54 -18.76
N GLN A 14 4.85 7.52 -19.23
CA GLN A 14 4.15 8.71 -19.71
C GLN A 14 3.50 9.56 -18.61
N LYS A 15 3.25 8.98 -17.42
CA LYS A 15 2.53 9.63 -16.32
C LYS A 15 3.38 9.52 -15.05
N GLU A 16 4.28 10.48 -14.84
CA GLU A 16 5.28 10.50 -13.75
C GLU A 16 4.71 10.16 -12.37
N HIS A 17 3.51 10.66 -12.05
CA HIS A 17 2.84 10.44 -10.77
C HIS A 17 2.35 8.98 -10.57
N TRP A 18 2.17 8.19 -11.64
CA TRP A 18 1.73 6.80 -11.53
C TRP A 18 2.85 5.89 -11.01
N TYR A 19 4.09 6.36 -11.08
CA TYR A 19 5.25 5.64 -10.58
C TYR A 19 5.15 5.42 -9.06
N ALA A 20 4.76 6.45 -8.31
CA ALA A 20 4.63 6.36 -6.85
C ALA A 20 3.51 5.39 -6.44
N GLU A 21 2.36 5.43 -7.13
CA GLU A 21 1.25 4.49 -6.90
C GLU A 21 1.63 3.05 -7.28
N PHE A 22 2.38 2.88 -8.36
CA PHE A 22 2.89 1.57 -8.76
C PHE A 22 3.79 0.98 -7.67
N TRP A 23 4.78 1.73 -7.17
CA TRP A 23 5.64 1.23 -6.10
C TRP A 23 4.88 1.00 -4.80
N SER A 24 3.91 1.86 -4.46
CA SER A 24 2.99 1.62 -3.34
C SER A 24 2.29 0.26 -3.46
N SER A 25 1.77 -0.04 -4.65
CA SER A 25 1.13 -1.31 -4.98
C SER A 25 2.07 -2.50 -4.76
N ILE A 26 3.31 -2.39 -5.25
CA ILE A 26 4.33 -3.42 -5.11
C ILE A 26 4.71 -3.65 -3.65
N VAL A 27 4.88 -2.58 -2.86
CA VAL A 27 5.19 -2.70 -1.42
C VAL A 27 4.09 -3.47 -0.69
N PHE A 28 2.81 -3.17 -0.94
CA PHE A 28 1.70 -3.93 -0.35
C PHE A 28 1.72 -5.41 -0.72
N ILE A 29 1.95 -5.73 -2.00
CA ILE A 29 2.01 -7.12 -2.47
C ILE A 29 3.19 -7.84 -1.83
N CYS A 30 4.38 -7.24 -1.85
CA CYS A 30 5.58 -7.83 -1.25
C CYS A 30 5.42 -8.02 0.25
N TYR A 31 4.87 -7.05 0.98
CA TYR A 31 4.62 -7.15 2.41
C TYR A 31 3.67 -8.31 2.73
N ALA A 32 2.54 -8.39 2.00
CA ALA A 32 1.55 -9.44 2.21
C ALA A 32 2.07 -10.85 1.87
N LEU A 33 2.94 -10.97 0.86
CA LEU A 33 3.57 -12.24 0.50
C LEU A 33 4.69 -12.63 1.46
N TRP A 34 5.54 -11.68 1.84
CA TRP A 34 6.62 -11.90 2.79
C TRP A 34 6.05 -12.37 4.13
N ALA A 35 5.00 -11.71 4.64
CA ALA A 35 4.29 -12.10 5.85
C ALA A 35 3.61 -13.48 5.81
N LYS A 36 3.44 -14.06 4.63
CA LYS A 36 2.94 -15.44 4.46
C LYS A 36 4.04 -16.49 4.41
N VAL A 37 5.22 -16.12 3.94
CA VAL A 37 6.33 -17.06 3.68
C VAL A 37 7.24 -17.19 4.89
N ASP A 38 7.47 -16.09 5.62
CA ASP A 38 8.46 -16.04 6.69
C ASP A 38 7.78 -15.92 8.07
N MET A 39 7.87 -16.99 8.87
CA MET A 39 7.70 -17.10 10.33
C MET A 39 6.47 -16.47 11.05
N PRO A 40 5.58 -17.30 11.64
CA PRO A 40 4.48 -16.85 12.53
C PRO A 40 4.93 -16.21 13.87
N GLU A 41 6.19 -16.36 14.28
CA GLU A 41 6.66 -15.94 15.60
C GLU A 41 7.40 -14.59 15.58
N ALA A 42 8.27 -14.34 14.59
CA ALA A 42 8.99 -13.06 14.46
C ALA A 42 8.08 -11.89 14.04
N HIS A 43 7.00 -12.16 13.31
CA HIS A 43 6.01 -11.16 12.89
C HIS A 43 5.15 -10.63 14.05
N ARG A 44 4.87 -11.47 15.06
CA ARG A 44 4.06 -11.06 16.20
C ARG A 44 4.73 -10.00 17.06
N GLU A 45 6.03 -9.81 16.92
CA GLU A 45 6.79 -8.80 17.66
C GLU A 45 7.12 -7.56 16.80
N TRP A 46 6.82 -7.56 15.50
CA TRP A 46 7.12 -6.41 14.64
C TRP A 46 6.09 -5.28 14.88
N PRO A 47 6.51 -4.07 15.33
CA PRO A 47 5.66 -2.90 15.52
C PRO A 47 4.48 -2.74 14.54
N PRO A 48 4.65 -2.68 13.19
CA PRO A 48 3.58 -2.64 12.21
C PRO A 48 2.43 -3.63 12.41
N ASP A 49 2.71 -4.85 12.83
CA ASP A 49 1.74 -5.95 12.88
C ASP A 49 1.09 -6.11 14.25
N LEU A 50 1.71 -5.60 15.32
CA LEU A 50 1.22 -5.73 16.69
C LEU A 50 -0.24 -5.27 16.83
N GLY A 51 -0.57 -4.04 16.43
CA GLY A 51 -1.95 -3.55 16.49
C GLY A 51 -2.88 -4.16 15.44
N PHE A 52 -2.37 -4.74 14.35
CA PHE A 52 -3.17 -5.47 13.37
C PHE A 52 -3.69 -6.79 13.95
N THR A 53 -2.79 -7.59 14.53
CA THR A 53 -3.11 -8.92 15.10
C THR A 53 -4.08 -8.88 16.28
N HIS A 54 -4.18 -7.74 16.99
CA HIS A 54 -5.14 -7.54 18.07
C HIS A 54 -6.59 -7.33 17.61
N VAL A 55 -6.81 -6.91 16.35
CA VAL A 55 -8.14 -6.56 15.83
C VAL A 55 -8.67 -7.63 14.87
N LEU A 56 -7.82 -8.21 14.02
CA LEU A 56 -8.20 -9.25 13.07
C LEU A 56 -7.09 -10.30 12.95
N PRO A 57 -7.42 -11.54 12.54
CA PRO A 57 -6.42 -12.56 12.26
C PRO A 57 -5.43 -12.13 11.19
N ASP A 58 -4.15 -12.49 11.35
CA ASP A 58 -3.04 -12.11 10.47
C ASP A 58 -3.34 -12.41 8.99
N THR A 59 -3.96 -13.56 8.73
CA THR A 59 -4.36 -14.00 7.38
C THR A 59 -5.35 -13.05 6.71
N VAL A 60 -6.23 -12.43 7.48
CA VAL A 60 -7.21 -11.45 7.00
C VAL A 60 -6.49 -10.15 6.64
N TRP A 61 -5.60 -9.68 7.51
CA TRP A 61 -4.81 -8.47 7.24
C TRP A 61 -3.91 -8.60 6.02
N GLN A 62 -3.20 -9.71 5.91
CA GLN A 62 -2.39 -10.03 4.74
C GLN A 62 -3.26 -10.10 3.47
N GLY A 63 -4.46 -10.67 3.58
CA GLY A 63 -5.45 -10.68 2.50
C GLY A 63 -5.85 -9.28 2.07
N ILE A 64 -6.16 -8.39 3.02
CA ILE A 64 -6.53 -6.99 2.74
C ILE A 64 -5.37 -6.25 2.08
N MET A 65 -4.15 -6.37 2.60
CA MET A 65 -2.94 -5.76 2.02
C MET A 65 -2.71 -6.25 0.59
N LEU A 66 -2.82 -7.56 0.35
CA LEU A 66 -2.64 -8.16 -0.97
C LEU A 66 -3.71 -7.68 -1.96
N VAL A 67 -4.98 -7.71 -1.57
CA VAL A 67 -6.10 -7.26 -2.41
C VAL A 67 -5.97 -5.77 -2.71
N THR A 68 -5.50 -4.97 -1.75
CA THR A 68 -5.28 -3.54 -1.94
C THR A 68 -4.17 -3.29 -2.96
N GLY A 69 -3.00 -3.93 -2.79
CA GLY A 69 -1.88 -3.78 -3.72
C GLY A 69 -2.21 -4.27 -5.13
N VAL A 70 -2.83 -5.44 -5.26
CA VAL A 70 -3.27 -5.98 -6.57
C VAL A 70 -4.34 -5.09 -7.19
N GLY A 71 -5.31 -4.63 -6.40
CA GLY A 71 -6.38 -3.75 -6.85
C GLY A 71 -5.87 -2.40 -7.33
N GLN A 72 -4.93 -1.79 -6.60
CA GLN A 72 -4.26 -0.55 -7.00
C GLN A 72 -3.52 -0.74 -8.32
N LEU A 73 -2.76 -1.84 -8.47
CA LEU A 73 -2.05 -2.19 -9.72
C LEU A 73 -3.01 -2.38 -10.91
N ILE A 74 -4.12 -3.10 -10.71
CA ILE A 74 -5.15 -3.30 -11.74
C ILE A 74 -5.79 -1.96 -12.10
N SER A 75 -6.08 -1.11 -11.12
CA SER A 75 -6.72 0.20 -11.35
C SER A 75 -5.86 1.12 -12.22
N LEU A 76 -4.52 1.06 -12.08
CA LEU A 76 -3.57 1.77 -12.95
C LEU A 76 -3.65 1.26 -14.40
N GLY A 77 -3.85 -0.04 -14.60
CA GLY A 77 -3.99 -0.64 -15.93
C GLY A 77 -5.34 -0.37 -16.60
N VAL A 78 -6.42 -0.26 -15.84
CA VAL A 78 -7.79 -0.08 -16.38
C VAL A 78 -8.18 1.42 -16.50
N GLU A 79 -7.46 2.32 -15.82
CA GLU A 79 -7.69 3.77 -15.82
C GLU A 79 -9.08 4.22 -15.33
N LYS A 80 -9.75 3.42 -14.50
CA LYS A 80 -11.05 3.81 -13.92
C LYS A 80 -10.82 4.71 -12.69
N PRO A 81 -11.26 5.99 -12.72
CA PRO A 81 -11.01 6.95 -11.65
C PRO A 81 -11.62 6.50 -10.32
N PHE A 82 -12.83 5.95 -10.35
CA PHE A 82 -13.50 5.42 -9.15
C PHE A 82 -12.71 4.27 -8.49
N LEU A 83 -12.27 3.28 -9.28
CA LEU A 83 -11.50 2.15 -8.75
C LEU A 83 -10.16 2.61 -8.19
N ARG A 84 -9.48 3.51 -8.89
CA ARG A 84 -8.22 4.09 -8.43
C ARG A 84 -8.41 4.83 -7.12
N GLY A 85 -9.43 5.68 -7.02
CA GLY A 85 -9.76 6.39 -5.78
C GLY A 85 -10.06 5.47 -4.62
N PHE A 86 -10.89 4.45 -4.84
CA PHE A 86 -11.19 3.43 -3.84
C PHE A 86 -9.93 2.74 -3.30
N PHE A 87 -9.08 2.21 -4.20
CA PHE A 87 -7.85 1.53 -3.77
C PHE A 87 -6.81 2.49 -3.20
N SER A 88 -6.76 3.74 -3.63
CA SER A 88 -5.90 4.77 -3.02
C SER A 88 -6.34 5.14 -1.59
N VAL A 89 -7.64 5.24 -1.31
CA VAL A 89 -8.15 5.46 0.06
C VAL A 89 -7.83 4.27 0.95
N LEU A 90 -8.07 3.06 0.45
CA LEU A 90 -7.77 1.84 1.20
C LEU A 90 -6.27 1.73 1.50
N ALA A 91 -5.42 1.98 0.50
CA ALA A 91 -3.96 2.03 0.66
C ALA A 91 -3.51 3.11 1.64
N PHE A 92 -4.11 4.31 1.58
CA PHE A 92 -3.83 5.40 2.51
C PHE A 92 -4.17 4.99 3.95
N TRP A 93 -5.36 4.43 4.16
CA TRP A 93 -5.80 3.98 5.48
C TRP A 93 -4.86 2.90 6.06
N LEU A 94 -4.47 1.91 5.24
CA LEU A 94 -3.51 0.88 5.64
C LEU A 94 -2.14 1.47 5.98
N ALA A 95 -1.63 2.40 5.18
CA ALA A 95 -0.35 3.06 5.43
C ALA A 95 -0.38 3.91 6.72
N CYS A 96 -1.48 4.63 6.98
CA CYS A 96 -1.70 5.32 8.25
C CYS A 96 -1.71 4.35 9.44
N TRP A 97 -2.35 3.20 9.28
CA TRP A 97 -2.36 2.19 10.34
C TRP A 97 -0.97 1.63 10.61
N VAL A 98 -0.20 1.27 9.58
CA VAL A 98 1.22 0.87 9.70
C VAL A 98 2.02 1.96 10.42
N THR A 99 1.82 3.22 10.04
CA THR A 99 2.49 4.37 10.67
C THR A 99 2.18 4.48 12.16
N LEU A 100 0.90 4.39 12.53
CA LEU A 100 0.45 4.44 13.92
C LEU A 100 1.06 3.29 14.73
N ASN A 101 1.15 2.10 14.14
CA ASN A 101 1.75 0.95 14.79
C ASN A 101 3.25 1.11 15.02
N ILE A 102 3.99 1.61 14.03
CA ILE A 102 5.40 1.98 14.19
C ILE A 102 5.56 3.03 15.30
N TYR A 103 4.67 4.02 15.36
CA TYR A 103 4.72 5.06 16.41
C TYR A 103 4.44 4.50 17.80
N SER A 104 3.38 3.70 17.94
CA SER A 104 2.91 3.18 19.22
C SER A 104 3.81 2.10 19.82
N PHE A 105 4.42 1.26 18.98
CA PHE A 105 5.21 0.11 19.42
C PHE A 105 6.71 0.24 19.11
N GLY A 106 7.13 1.24 18.32
CA GLY A 106 8.52 1.44 17.90
C GLY A 106 9.26 2.51 18.70
N TYR A 107 9.17 2.49 20.04
CA TYR A 107 10.10 3.12 21.01
C TYR A 107 10.73 4.51 20.69
N GLY A 108 10.13 5.38 19.87
CA GLY A 108 10.61 6.74 19.56
C GLY A 108 10.60 7.12 18.07
N PHE A 109 11.36 8.15 17.70
CA PHE A 109 11.47 8.61 16.31
C PHE A 109 12.29 7.61 15.49
N HIS A 110 11.60 6.75 14.75
CA HIS A 110 12.19 5.69 13.93
C HIS A 110 12.17 6.09 12.44
N PRO A 111 13.24 5.83 11.64
CA PRO A 111 13.24 6.12 10.20
C PRO A 111 12.05 5.48 9.44
N GLY A 112 11.59 4.32 9.90
CA GLY A 112 10.38 3.67 9.39
C GLY A 112 9.10 4.50 9.56
N LEU A 113 9.03 5.39 10.55
CA LEU A 113 7.91 6.30 10.75
C LEU A 113 7.86 7.36 9.64
N ALA A 114 9.00 7.97 9.31
CA ALA A 114 9.10 8.94 8.22
C ALA A 114 8.79 8.29 6.86
N LEU A 115 9.27 7.06 6.64
CA LEU A 115 8.98 6.29 5.44
C LEU A 115 7.48 5.94 5.32
N SER A 116 6.85 5.46 6.39
CA SER A 116 5.43 5.12 6.39
C SER A 116 4.52 6.35 6.27
N LEU A 117 4.88 7.48 6.88
CA LEU A 117 4.21 8.78 6.67
C LEU A 117 4.31 9.25 5.22
N GLY A 118 5.50 9.20 4.62
CA GLY A 118 5.70 9.53 3.21
C GLY A 118 4.88 8.62 2.30
N TRP A 119 4.80 7.33 2.64
CA TRP A 119 3.99 6.35 1.91
C TRP A 119 2.48 6.61 2.03
N ALA A 120 1.98 7.01 3.21
CA ALA A 120 0.61 7.49 3.35
C ALA A 120 0.37 8.75 2.48
N GLY A 121 1.34 9.67 2.46
CA GLY A 121 1.36 10.85 1.60
C GLY A 121 1.16 10.52 0.11
N VAL A 122 1.86 9.50 -0.39
CA VAL A 122 1.70 9.02 -1.79
C VAL A 122 0.26 8.59 -2.07
N ASN A 123 -0.36 7.85 -1.16
CA ASN A 123 -1.69 7.30 -1.39
C ASN A 123 -2.80 8.36 -1.23
N VAL A 124 -2.66 9.34 -0.33
CA VAL A 124 -3.61 10.48 -0.26
C VAL A 124 -3.48 11.41 -1.47
N PHE A 125 -2.25 11.60 -1.99
CA PHE A 125 -2.03 12.33 -3.23
C PHE A 125 -2.69 11.64 -4.43
N ALA A 126 -2.52 10.31 -4.53
CA ALA A 126 -3.18 9.48 -5.53
C ALA A 126 -4.71 9.59 -5.46
N PHE A 127 -5.27 9.56 -4.24
CA PHE A 127 -6.70 9.75 -4.03
C PHE A 127 -7.17 11.15 -4.46
N SER A 128 -6.48 12.21 -4.04
CA SER A 128 -6.81 13.59 -4.44
C SER A 128 -6.89 13.74 -5.96
N ARG A 129 -5.96 13.10 -6.68
CA ARG A 129 -5.96 13.07 -8.14
C ARG A 129 -7.07 12.25 -8.76
N SER A 130 -7.46 11.14 -8.14
CA SER A 130 -8.58 10.32 -8.61
C SER A 130 -9.91 11.08 -8.63
N LEU A 131 -10.05 12.08 -7.75
CA LEU A 131 -11.21 12.99 -7.69
C LEU A 131 -11.16 14.13 -8.73
N GLY A 132 -10.12 14.20 -9.56
CA GLY A 132 -9.91 15.31 -10.48
C GLY A 132 -9.22 16.53 -9.86
N GLY A 133 -8.63 16.37 -8.67
CA GLY A 133 -7.75 17.36 -8.03
C GLY A 133 -6.40 17.54 -8.74
N MET A 134 -5.43 18.14 -8.04
CA MET A 134 -4.10 18.58 -8.52
C MET A 134 -3.62 17.86 -9.79
N ARG A 135 -3.67 18.56 -10.94
CA ARG A 135 -3.34 18.01 -12.26
C ARG A 135 -1.85 17.86 -12.48
#